data_AF-A0A9X1HHM4-F1
#
_entry.id   AF-A0A9X1HHM4-F1
#
_cell.length_a   1.000
_cell.length_b   1.000
_cell.length_c   1.000
_cell.angle_alpha   90.00
_cell.angle_beta   90.00
_cell.angle_gamma   90.00
#
_symmetry.space_group_name_H-M   'P 1'
#
loop_
_entity.id
_entity.type
_entity.pdbx_description
1 polymer ?
#
loop_
_entity_poly.entity_id
_entity_poly.type
_entity_poly.pdbx_seq_one_letter_code
_entity_poly.pdbx_strand_id
1 'polypeptide(L)'
;MLYRILLPLSLVFLTAACTQNDAANGPDTPAPDLSGMSAPQQVVYLIELDQYEQALDILGDADQDDPQVMQLKKDTHLLYGLWLTYSADSVQMSERMGGALRHFRKVLELDPGNSRAQAEIDQIEGIYTQMGRPIPEGVAD
;
A
#
# COMPACT_ATOMS: atom_id res chain seq x y z
N MET A 1 -74.62 -0.95 -13.32
CA MET A 1 -74.49 -0.71 -14.77
C MET A 1 -73.05 -0.27 -15.04
N LEU A 2 -72.36 -1.03 -15.91
CA LEU A 2 -71.23 -0.68 -16.82
C LEU A 2 -69.99 0.02 -16.21
N TYR A 3 -68.85 -0.62 -15.95
CA TYR A 3 -67.84 -1.34 -16.78
C TYR A 3 -66.94 -0.42 -17.64
N ARG A 4 -65.61 -0.47 -17.37
CA ARG A 4 -64.44 -0.53 -18.29
C ARG A 4 -63.38 0.56 -18.05
N ILE A 5 -62.17 0.16 -17.59
CA ILE A 5 -60.90 0.07 -18.38
C ILE A 5 -60.05 1.33 -18.09
N LEU A 6 -58.74 1.37 -17.78
CA LEU A 6 -57.59 0.47 -17.84
C LEU A 6 -56.51 1.02 -16.87
N LEU A 7 -55.82 0.14 -16.16
CA LEU A 7 -54.49 0.40 -15.55
C LEU A 7 -53.45 -0.13 -16.56
N PRO A 8 -52.29 0.54 -16.72
CA PRO A 8 -51.08 -0.03 -16.12
C PRO A 8 -50.18 1.06 -15.51
N LEU A 9 -49.75 0.89 -14.26
CA LEU A 9 -48.48 0.25 -13.92
C LEU A 9 -47.31 0.93 -14.65
N SER A 10 -46.81 2.01 -14.08
CA SER A 10 -45.45 2.47 -14.33
C SER A 10 -44.70 2.41 -13.01
N LEU A 11 -44.19 1.21 -12.77
CA LEU A 11 -43.18 0.87 -11.80
C LEU A 11 -41.90 1.63 -12.23
N VAL A 12 -41.63 2.78 -11.61
CA VAL A 12 -40.35 3.46 -11.80
C VAL A 12 -39.31 2.68 -11.00
N PHE A 13 -38.61 1.81 -11.71
CA PHE A 13 -37.43 1.11 -11.20
C PHE A 13 -36.37 2.13 -10.79
N LEU A 14 -35.95 2.05 -9.52
CA LEU A 14 -34.66 2.54 -9.07
C LEU A 14 -33.58 1.90 -9.97
N THR A 15 -32.92 2.71 -10.79
CA THR A 15 -31.58 2.35 -11.23
C THR A 15 -30.63 2.98 -10.23
N ALA A 16 -30.22 2.15 -9.26
CA ALA A 16 -28.94 2.37 -8.61
C ALA A 16 -27.90 2.40 -9.74
N ALA A 17 -27.36 3.57 -10.05
CA ALA A 17 -26.10 3.66 -10.75
C ALA A 17 -25.04 3.15 -9.78
N CYS A 18 -24.92 1.82 -9.69
CA CYS A 18 -23.66 1.22 -9.29
C CYS A 18 -22.66 1.64 -10.35
N THR A 19 -21.90 2.69 -10.08
CA THR A 19 -20.63 2.91 -10.77
C THR A 19 -19.74 1.74 -10.37
N GLN A 20 -19.87 0.64 -11.10
CA GLN A 20 -18.88 -0.41 -11.16
C GLN A 20 -17.65 0.22 -11.79
N ASN A 21 -16.76 0.74 -10.95
CA ASN A 21 -15.36 0.78 -11.32
C ASN A 21 -14.84 -0.62 -10.97
N ASP A 22 -15.09 -1.55 -11.89
CA ASP A 22 -14.58 -2.91 -11.83
C ASP A 22 -13.05 -2.84 -11.75
N ALA A 23 -12.51 -3.41 -10.67
CA ALA A 23 -11.10 -3.71 -10.54
C ALA A 23 -10.68 -4.63 -11.70
N ALA A 24 -10.02 -4.06 -12.70
CA ALA A 24 -9.66 -4.77 -13.93
C ALA A 24 -8.19 -5.22 -13.93
N ASN A 25 -7.80 -6.04 -12.94
CA ASN A 25 -6.54 -6.77 -12.98
C ASN A 25 -6.83 -8.27 -13.14
N GLY A 26 -7.31 -8.65 -14.33
CA GLY A 26 -7.35 -10.05 -14.77
C GLY A 26 -5.99 -10.46 -15.36
N PRO A 27 -5.71 -11.77 -15.49
CA PRO A 27 -4.41 -12.29 -15.96
C PRO A 27 -4.06 -11.93 -17.41
N ASP A 28 -5.00 -11.37 -18.19
CA ASP A 28 -4.84 -11.07 -19.62
C ASP A 28 -4.81 -9.56 -19.94
N THR A 29 -4.84 -8.67 -18.93
CA THR A 29 -4.68 -7.23 -19.17
C THR A 29 -3.20 -6.90 -19.38
N PRO A 30 -2.79 -6.27 -20.49
CA PRO A 30 -1.42 -5.80 -20.66
C PRO A 30 -1.04 -4.86 -19.52
N ALA A 31 0.18 -5.00 -18.99
CA ALA A 31 0.71 -4.04 -18.01
C ALA A 31 0.59 -2.62 -18.60
N PRO A 32 0.13 -1.65 -17.80
CA PRO A 32 -0.08 -0.31 -18.31
C PRO A 32 1.25 0.38 -18.60
N ASP A 33 1.25 1.29 -19.58
CA ASP A 33 2.42 2.10 -19.91
C ASP A 33 2.65 3.15 -18.81
N LEU A 34 3.68 2.92 -17.99
CA LEU A 34 4.04 3.80 -16.88
C LEU A 34 4.55 5.17 -17.35
N SER A 35 5.08 5.29 -18.58
CA SER A 35 5.68 6.53 -19.07
C SER A 35 4.68 7.67 -19.28
N GLY A 36 3.39 7.33 -19.43
CA GLY A 36 2.29 8.29 -19.51
C GLY A 36 1.66 8.67 -18.17
N MET A 37 2.09 8.05 -17.07
CA MET A 37 1.52 8.25 -15.73
C MET A 37 2.28 9.30 -14.92
N SER A 38 1.58 9.96 -13.98
CA SER A 38 2.26 10.77 -12.96
C SER A 38 3.05 9.89 -11.99
N ALA A 39 4.07 10.44 -11.33
CA ALA A 39 4.85 9.71 -10.33
C ALA A 39 3.97 9.06 -9.24
N PRO A 40 2.97 9.75 -8.64
CA PRO A 40 2.03 9.11 -7.72
C PRO A 40 1.29 7.90 -8.29
N GLN A 41 0.87 7.97 -9.57
CA GLN A 41 0.17 6.86 -10.23
C GLN A 41 1.10 5.66 -10.45
N GLN A 42 2.34 5.91 -10.89
CA GLN A 42 3.35 4.86 -11.05
C GLN A 42 3.63 4.18 -9.71
N VAL A 43 3.82 4.95 -8.65
CA VAL A 43 4.08 4.44 -7.30
C VAL A 43 2.95 3.56 -6.79
N VAL A 44 1.70 4.00 -6.92
CA VAL A 44 0.53 3.20 -6.50
C VAL A 44 0.50 1.87 -7.25
N TYR A 45 0.73 1.89 -8.56
CA TYR A 45 0.80 0.67 -9.37
C TYR A 45 1.94 -0.26 -8.93
N LEU A 46 3.13 0.28 -8.66
CA LEU A 46 4.29 -0.50 -8.21
C LEU A 46 4.06 -1.13 -6.83
N ILE A 47 3.39 -0.42 -5.91
CA ILE A 47 3.00 -0.96 -4.61
C ILE A 47 2.06 -2.17 -4.76
N GLU A 48 1.09 -2.11 -5.68
CA GLU A 48 0.19 -3.23 -5.97
C GLU A 48 0.93 -4.47 -6.48
N LEU A 49 2.12 -4.29 -7.05
CA LEU A 49 3.01 -5.36 -7.53
C LEU A 49 4.09 -5.77 -6.52
N ASP A 50 4.03 -5.28 -5.27
CA ASP A 50 5.09 -5.43 -4.26
C ASP A 50 6.47 -4.91 -4.71
N GLN A 51 6.52 -4.00 -5.70
CA GLN A 51 7.75 -3.40 -6.23
C GLN A 51 8.16 -2.16 -5.43
N TYR A 52 8.34 -2.33 -4.12
CA TYR A 52 8.58 -1.23 -3.18
C TYR A 52 9.87 -0.46 -3.44
N GLU A 53 10.96 -1.12 -3.83
CA GLU A 53 12.24 -0.45 -4.13
C GLU A 53 12.08 0.53 -5.31
N GLN A 54 11.48 0.09 -6.41
CA GLN A 54 11.21 0.95 -7.57
C GLN A 54 10.25 2.10 -7.21
N ALA A 55 9.25 1.84 -6.38
CA ALA A 55 8.36 2.88 -5.89
C ALA A 55 9.11 3.94 -5.07
N LEU A 56 10.05 3.53 -4.22
CA LEU A 56 10.87 4.44 -3.42
C LEU A 56 11.86 5.23 -4.29
N ASP A 57 12.44 4.63 -5.33
CA ASP A 57 13.30 5.34 -6.27
C ASP A 57 12.54 6.49 -6.96
N ILE A 58 11.33 6.23 -7.48
CA ILE A 58 10.47 7.25 -8.10
C ILE A 58 10.14 8.36 -7.09
N LEU A 59 9.82 8.00 -5.85
CA LEU A 59 9.52 8.97 -4.79
C LEU A 59 10.75 9.74 -4.32
N GLY A 60 11.95 9.18 -4.46
CA GLY A 60 13.21 9.85 -4.14
C GLY A 60 13.54 10.98 -5.11
N ASP A 61 13.20 10.80 -6.39
CA ASP A 61 13.41 11.78 -7.45
C ASP A 61 12.28 12.81 -7.59
N ALA A 62 11.13 12.55 -6.97
CA ALA A 62 9.97 13.44 -7.00
C ALA A 62 10.13 14.69 -6.11
N ASP A 63 9.22 15.65 -6.26
CA ASP A 63 9.22 16.87 -5.46
C ASP A 63 8.93 16.56 -3.97
N GLN A 64 9.93 16.73 -3.11
CA GLN A 64 9.82 16.44 -1.68
C GLN A 64 9.02 17.50 -0.91
N ASP A 65 8.71 18.66 -1.53
CA ASP A 65 7.81 19.66 -0.94
C ASP A 65 6.34 19.34 -1.24
N ASP A 66 6.05 18.41 -2.15
CA ASP A 66 4.69 17.93 -2.43
C ASP A 66 4.19 17.03 -1.27
N PRO A 67 3.13 17.45 -0.54
CA PRO A 67 2.58 16.65 0.55
C PRO A 67 2.12 15.26 0.11
N GLN A 68 1.67 15.09 -1.13
CA GLN A 68 1.26 13.80 -1.67
C GLN A 68 2.46 12.87 -1.84
N VAL A 69 3.59 13.37 -2.37
CA VAL A 69 4.84 12.61 -2.50
C VAL A 69 5.34 12.18 -1.13
N MET A 70 5.36 13.11 -0.17
CA MET A 70 5.79 12.80 1.20
C MET A 70 4.87 11.81 1.90
N GLN A 71 3.56 11.87 1.65
CA GLN A 71 2.62 10.89 2.16
C GLN A 71 2.87 9.50 1.55
N LEU A 72 3.01 9.42 0.23
CA LEU A 72 3.31 8.17 -0.45
C LEU A 72 4.65 7.57 -0.01
N LYS A 73 5.66 8.39 0.26
CA LYS A 73 6.96 7.92 0.75
C LYS A 73 6.84 7.22 2.10
N LYS A 74 6.13 7.84 3.06
CA LYS A 74 5.84 7.23 4.36
C LYS A 74 5.07 5.93 4.22
N ASP A 75 4.01 5.93 3.40
CA ASP A 75 3.16 4.75 3.20
C ASP A 75 3.94 3.62 2.52
N THR A 76 4.80 3.94 1.56
CA THR A 76 5.64 2.95 0.86
C THR A 76 6.65 2.31 1.81
N HIS A 77 7.34 3.08 2.66
CA HIS A 77 8.21 2.47 3.69
C HIS A 77 7.41 1.60 4.67
N LEU A 78 6.23 2.05 5.12
CA LEU A 78 5.39 1.27 6.02
C LEU A 78 4.99 -0.07 5.38
N LEU A 79 4.48 -0.03 4.16
CA LEU A 79 4.04 -1.22 3.42
C LEU A 79 5.21 -2.15 3.12
N TYR A 80 6.38 -1.61 2.78
CA TYR A 80 7.56 -2.43 2.53
C TYR A 80 8.03 -3.15 3.80
N GLY A 81 8.04 -2.47 4.94
CA GLY A 81 8.33 -3.09 6.23
C GLY A 81 7.34 -4.21 6.56
N LEU A 82 6.05 -4.01 6.30
CA LEU A 82 5.01 -5.03 6.48
C LEU A 82 5.23 -6.22 5.54
N TRP A 83 5.49 -5.99 4.26
CA TRP A 83 5.76 -7.05 3.28
C TRP A 83 6.98 -7.88 3.66
N LEU A 84 8.07 -7.25 4.10
CA LEU A 84 9.26 -7.94 4.60
C LEU A 84 8.96 -8.82 5.83
N THR A 85 8.03 -8.38 6.68
CA THR A 85 7.65 -9.08 7.91
C THR A 85 6.76 -10.30 7.62
N TYR A 86 5.81 -10.16 6.70
CA TYR A 86 4.69 -11.10 6.55
C TYR A 86 4.65 -11.88 5.23
N SER A 87 5.35 -11.42 4.18
CA SER A 87 5.20 -11.96 2.82
C SER A 87 6.52 -12.36 2.15
N ALA A 88 7.66 -11.80 2.58
CA ALA A 88 8.98 -12.10 2.02
C ALA A 88 9.55 -13.46 2.49
N ASP A 89 8.86 -14.56 2.19
CA ASP A 89 9.24 -15.91 2.63
C ASP A 89 10.47 -16.50 1.92
N SER A 90 10.82 -15.97 0.76
CA SER A 90 12.06 -16.33 0.05
C SER A 90 13.32 -15.68 0.66
N VAL A 91 13.16 -14.68 1.52
CA VAL A 91 14.26 -13.95 2.17
C VAL A 91 14.55 -14.53 3.55
N GLN A 92 15.83 -14.62 3.91
CA GLN A 92 16.21 -15.15 5.22
C GLN A 92 15.62 -14.29 6.36
N MET A 93 15.15 -14.95 7.43
CA MET A 93 14.45 -14.28 8.54
C MET A 93 15.25 -13.09 9.13
N SER A 94 16.56 -13.25 9.35
CA SER A 94 17.39 -12.17 9.90
C SER A 94 17.49 -10.98 8.96
N GLU A 95 17.56 -11.25 7.66
CA GLU A 95 17.66 -10.23 6.62
C GLU A 95 16.33 -9.48 6.47
N ARG A 96 15.22 -10.19 6.33
CA ARG A 96 13.89 -9.56 6.16
C ARG A 96 13.46 -8.77 7.40
N MET A 97 13.67 -9.30 8.60
CA MET A 97 13.29 -8.61 9.85
C MET A 97 14.20 -7.41 10.12
N GLY A 98 15.51 -7.53 9.79
CA GLY A 98 16.42 -6.39 9.85
C GLY A 98 16.06 -5.30 8.83
N GLY A 99 15.66 -5.69 7.62
CA GLY A 99 15.12 -4.78 6.61
C GLY A 99 13.85 -4.09 7.09
N ALA A 100 12.87 -4.84 7.60
CA ALA A 100 11.62 -4.31 8.11
C ALA A 100 11.85 -3.25 9.20
N LEU A 101 12.75 -3.50 10.16
CA LEU A 101 13.12 -2.52 11.18
C LEU A 101 13.65 -1.21 10.58
N ARG A 102 14.52 -1.28 9.57
CA ARG A 102 15.05 -0.08 8.90
C ARG A 102 13.93 0.74 8.26
N HIS A 103 12.97 0.09 7.62
CA HIS A 103 11.82 0.77 7.00
C HIS A 103 10.87 1.37 8.05
N PHE A 104 10.52 0.65 9.11
CA PHE A 104 9.67 1.21 10.17
C PHE A 104 10.32 2.39 10.89
N ARG A 105 11.64 2.35 11.13
CA ARG A 105 12.36 3.49 11.70
C ARG A 105 12.33 4.70 10.78
N LYS A 106 12.45 4.49 9.47
CA LYS A 106 12.29 5.57 8.47
C LYS A 106 10.89 6.19 8.52
N VAL A 107 9.86 5.38 8.71
CA VAL A 107 8.50 5.88 8.93
C VAL A 107 8.44 6.78 10.16
N LEU A 108 9.05 6.39 11.28
CA LEU A 108 9.07 7.22 12.50
C LEU A 108 9.94 8.48 12.38
N GLU A 109 10.96 8.50 11.52
CA GLU A 109 11.69 9.73 11.20
C GLU A 109 10.81 10.73 10.44
N LEU A 110 10.01 10.24 9.49
CA LEU A 110 9.15 11.06 8.64
C LEU A 110 7.80 11.41 9.31
N ASP A 111 7.32 10.54 10.20
CA ASP A 111 6.08 10.66 10.96
C ASP A 111 6.24 10.04 12.35
N PRO A 112 6.75 10.82 13.33
CA PRO A 112 6.98 10.34 14.70
C PRO A 112 5.71 9.87 15.43
N GLY A 113 4.52 10.21 14.91
CA GLY A 113 3.23 9.81 15.47
C GLY A 113 2.72 8.46 14.96
N ASN A 114 3.46 7.78 14.08
CA ASN A 114 3.00 6.55 13.43
C ASN A 114 2.96 5.35 14.40
N SER A 115 1.82 5.16 15.05
CA SER A 115 1.61 4.08 16.02
C SER A 115 1.75 2.69 15.42
N ARG A 116 1.46 2.53 14.12
CA ARG A 116 1.61 1.25 13.42
C ARG A 116 3.08 0.86 13.28
N ALA A 117 3.94 1.77 12.83
CA ALA A 117 5.36 1.52 12.71
C ALA A 117 6.00 1.22 14.07
N GLN A 118 5.63 1.97 15.12
CA GLN A 118 6.12 1.69 16.48
C GLN A 118 5.74 0.29 16.96
N ALA A 119 4.48 -0.12 16.78
CA ALA A 119 4.02 -1.44 17.20
C ALA A 119 4.77 -2.59 16.49
N GLU A 120 5.08 -2.42 15.20
CA GLU A 120 5.84 -3.42 14.45
C GLU A 120 7.32 -3.47 14.88
N ILE A 121 7.94 -2.32 15.18
CA ILE A 121 9.28 -2.27 15.78
C ILE A 121 9.29 -3.04 17.10
N ASP A 122 8.37 -2.74 18.02
CA ASP A 122 8.30 -3.37 19.33
C ASP A 122 8.14 -4.90 19.21
N GLN A 123 7.33 -5.36 18.26
CA GLN A 123 7.13 -6.77 17.97
C GLN A 123 8.44 -7.43 17.50
N ILE A 124 9.12 -6.87 16.50
CA ILE A 124 10.34 -7.45 15.94
C ILE A 124 11.47 -7.43 16.98
N GLU A 125 11.68 -6.32 17.67
CA GLU A 125 12.69 -6.20 18.73
C GLU A 125 12.42 -7.16 19.90
N GLY A 126 11.16 -7.39 20.23
CA GLY A 126 10.72 -8.41 21.18
C GLY A 126 11.14 -9.83 20.77
N ILE A 127 11.05 -10.16 19.49
CA ILE A 127 11.50 -11.47 18.95
C ILE A 127 13.03 -11.61 19.08
N TYR A 128 13.79 -10.58 18.70
CA TYR A 128 15.26 -10.58 18.85
C TYR A 128 15.70 -10.75 20.30
N THR A 129 15.04 -10.03 21.21
CA THR A 129 15.29 -10.10 22.65
C THR A 129 15.03 -11.52 23.18
N GLN A 130 13.89 -12.14 22.81
CA GLN A 130 13.57 -13.52 23.20
C GLN A 130 14.57 -14.55 22.66
N MET A 131 15.13 -14.31 21.47
CA MET A 131 16.17 -15.16 20.90
C MET A 131 17.57 -14.95 21.52
N GLY A 132 17.73 -13.95 22.40
CA GLY A 132 19.04 -13.55 22.92
C GLY A 132 19.99 -13.03 21.83
N ARG A 133 19.43 -12.41 20.78
CA ARG A 133 20.19 -11.88 19.63
C ARG A 133 20.23 -10.35 19.66
N PRO A 134 21.29 -9.73 19.12
CA PRO A 134 21.33 -8.28 18.98
C PRO A 134 20.23 -7.81 18.03
N ILE A 135 19.61 -6.68 18.38
CA ILE A 135 18.63 -6.01 17.52
C ILE A 135 19.39 -5.38 16.34
N PRO A 136 18.98 -5.64 15.08
CA PRO A 136 19.56 -4.98 13.93
C PRO A 136 19.35 -3.46 13.98
N GLU A 137 20.41 -2.71 13.69
CA GLU A 137 20.42 -1.25 13.69
C GLU A 137 20.20 -0.64 12.29
N GLY A 138 19.99 0.67 12.25
CA GLY A 138 19.95 1.47 11.03
C GLY A 138 18.55 1.88 10.59
N VAL A 139 18.52 2.67 9.52
CA VAL A 139 17.33 3.28 8.93
C VAL A 139 17.40 3.10 7.42
N ALA A 140 16.27 2.89 6.75
CA ALA A 140 16.21 2.78 5.30
C ALA A 140 16.49 4.15 4.65
N ASP A 141 17.12 4.14 3.47
CA ASP A 141 17.41 5.36 2.71
C ASP A 141 16.14 6.03 2.17
#